data_AF-A0A1Q5HBU4-F1
#
_entry.id   AF-A0A1Q5HBU4-F1
#
_cell.length_a   1.000
_cell.length_b   1.000
_cell.length_c   1.000
_cell.angle_alpha   90.00
_cell.angle_beta   90.00
_cell.angle_gamma   90.00
#
_symmetry.space_group_name_H-M   'P 1'
#
loop_
_entity.id
_entity.type
_entity.pdbx_description
1 polymer ?
#
loop_
_entity_poly.entity_id
_entity_poly.type
_entity_poly.pdbx_seq_one_letter_code
_entity_poly.pdbx_strand_id
1 'polypeptide(L)'
;MPDVTRHHTDHGSTPMQVTIPGALADHLAAADLTNGPAAADPAAPDIRAALDAGHRGRGRTLVITPVSTAALRYISAFAEATLINRALHTTAETRAARTWLDRAGRTTTTLAADLAAAEEEARYATPVTEAEATEGTWRGEWIGEHATAAAPALFPLDREQGALFA
;
A
#
# COMPACT_ATOMS: atom_id res chain seq x y z
N MET A 1 -37.69 11.01 -15.17
CA MET A 1 -36.22 10.96 -15.16
C MET A 1 -35.81 10.44 -13.80
N PRO A 2 -35.38 9.17 -13.67
CA PRO A 2 -34.84 8.69 -12.41
C PRO A 2 -33.34 8.99 -12.34
N ASP A 3 -33.02 9.70 -11.29
CA ASP A 3 -31.68 9.97 -10.76
C ASP A 3 -31.00 8.63 -10.42
N VAL A 4 -29.89 8.34 -11.10
CA VAL A 4 -29.11 7.13 -10.86
C VAL A 4 -28.04 7.48 -9.83
N THR A 5 -28.36 7.15 -8.59
CA THR A 5 -27.46 7.15 -7.45
C THR A 5 -26.20 6.35 -7.81
N ARG A 6 -25.09 7.05 -8.07
CA ARG A 6 -23.79 6.41 -8.22
C ARG A 6 -23.40 5.83 -6.86
N HIS A 7 -23.57 4.52 -6.71
CA HIS A 7 -22.86 3.73 -5.73
C HIS A 7 -21.35 3.87 -6.02
N HIS A 8 -20.71 4.84 -5.37
CA HIS A 8 -19.27 4.90 -5.24
C HIS A 8 -18.86 3.68 -4.42
N THR A 9 -18.54 2.61 -5.13
CA THR A 9 -17.98 1.40 -4.54
C THR A 9 -16.53 1.76 -4.23
N ASP A 10 -16.21 1.90 -2.95
CA ASP A 10 -14.84 1.97 -2.47
C ASP A 10 -14.12 0.71 -2.97
N HIS A 11 -13.41 0.86 -4.09
CA HIS A 11 -12.45 -0.12 -4.55
C HIS A 11 -11.23 0.08 -3.67
N GLY A 12 -11.22 -0.57 -2.51
CA GLY A 12 -10.01 -0.73 -1.72
C GLY A 12 -8.93 -1.30 -2.65
N SER A 13 -8.07 -0.41 -3.16
CA SER A 13 -7.08 -0.72 -4.16
C SER A 13 -6.19 -1.82 -3.62
N THR A 14 -6.38 -3.03 -4.12
CA THR A 14 -5.49 -4.14 -3.78
C THR A 14 -4.08 -3.69 -4.11
N PRO A 15 -3.17 -3.64 -3.13
CA PRO A 15 -1.85 -3.04 -3.33
C PRO A 15 -1.15 -3.78 -4.48
N MET A 16 -0.63 -3.03 -5.45
CA MET A 16 0.02 -3.58 -6.62
C MET A 16 1.17 -4.51 -6.20
N GLN A 17 1.15 -5.76 -6.64
CA GLN A 17 2.18 -6.74 -6.35
C GLN A 17 3.10 -6.95 -7.54
N VAL A 18 4.40 -7.04 -7.27
CA VAL A 18 5.44 -7.17 -8.29
C VAL A 18 6.36 -8.33 -7.97
N THR A 19 6.66 -9.11 -9.00
CA THR A 19 7.35 -10.38 -8.86
C THR A 19 8.81 -10.26 -9.29
N ILE A 20 9.75 -10.26 -8.34
CA ILE A 20 11.19 -10.33 -8.57
C ILE A 20 11.61 -11.79 -8.78
N PRO A 21 12.27 -12.12 -9.91
CA PRO A 21 12.81 -13.47 -10.12
C PRO A 21 13.89 -13.81 -9.07
N GLY A 22 13.90 -15.04 -8.57
CA GLY A 22 14.74 -15.46 -7.43
C GLY A 22 16.22 -15.16 -7.59
N ALA A 23 16.83 -15.49 -8.73
CA ALA A 23 18.26 -15.23 -8.94
C ALA A 23 18.62 -13.73 -8.92
N LEU A 24 17.69 -12.85 -9.28
CA LEU A 24 17.88 -11.40 -9.15
C LEU A 24 17.71 -10.96 -7.69
N ALA A 25 16.75 -11.54 -6.97
CA ALA A 25 16.56 -11.28 -5.54
C ALA A 25 17.79 -11.73 -4.71
N ASP A 26 18.37 -12.88 -5.03
CA ASP A 26 19.58 -13.40 -4.39
C ASP A 26 20.79 -12.48 -4.69
N HIS A 27 20.88 -12.00 -5.93
CA HIS A 27 21.95 -11.07 -6.33
C HIS A 27 21.85 -9.72 -5.59
N LEU A 28 20.62 -9.18 -5.42
CA LEU A 28 20.37 -7.98 -4.63
C LEU A 28 20.68 -8.17 -3.14
N ALA A 29 20.34 -9.33 -2.57
CA ALA A 29 20.65 -9.65 -1.18
C ALA A 29 22.17 -9.73 -0.94
N ALA A 30 22.93 -10.18 -1.93
CA ALA A 30 24.39 -10.22 -1.88
C ALA A 30 25.07 -8.85 -2.09
N ALA A 31 24.34 -7.82 -2.55
CA ALA A 31 24.90 -6.51 -2.92
C ALA A 31 25.31 -5.61 -1.74
N ASP A 32 25.22 -6.12 -0.50
CA ASP A 32 25.36 -5.36 0.75
C ASP A 32 24.60 -4.02 0.72
N LEU A 33 23.27 -4.12 0.73
CA LEU A 33 22.37 -2.97 0.80
C LEU A 33 22.47 -2.22 2.15
N THR A 34 23.27 -2.70 3.11
CA THR A 34 23.33 -2.16 4.48
C THR A 34 24.55 -1.27 4.68
N ASN A 35 25.72 -1.71 4.21
CA ASN A 35 26.98 -0.99 4.42
C ASN A 35 27.80 -0.81 3.11
N GLY A 36 27.32 -1.34 2.00
CA GLY A 36 27.98 -1.24 0.70
C GLY A 36 27.70 0.07 -0.04
N PRO A 37 28.32 0.28 -1.21
CA PRO A 37 28.03 1.44 -2.07
C PRO A 37 26.55 1.51 -2.50
N ALA A 38 25.87 0.36 -2.50
CA ALA A 38 24.45 0.20 -2.74
C ALA A 38 23.56 0.81 -1.64
N ALA A 39 24.08 0.96 -0.41
CA ALA A 39 23.35 1.49 0.75
C ALA A 39 23.17 3.02 0.74
N ALA A 40 23.94 3.73 -0.09
CA ALA A 40 23.85 5.18 -0.24
C ALA A 40 22.60 5.63 -1.02
N ASP A 41 21.91 4.70 -1.67
CA ASP A 41 20.68 5.01 -2.42
C ASP A 41 19.50 5.22 -1.46
N PRO A 42 18.71 6.29 -1.62
CA PRO A 42 17.56 6.56 -0.75
C PRO A 42 16.48 5.47 -0.81
N ALA A 43 16.42 4.64 -1.86
CA ALA A 43 15.50 3.51 -1.97
C ALA A 43 16.00 2.24 -1.27
N ALA A 44 17.25 2.20 -0.82
CA ALA A 44 17.84 1.01 -0.20
C ALA A 44 17.08 0.48 1.04
N PRO A 45 16.57 1.34 1.96
CA PRO A 45 15.78 0.87 3.10
C PRO A 45 14.48 0.17 2.69
N ASP A 46 13.74 0.74 1.73
CA ASP A 46 12.48 0.19 1.23
C ASP A 46 12.71 -1.17 0.56
N ILE A 47 13.79 -1.29 -0.21
CA ILE A 47 14.16 -2.54 -0.89
C ILE A 47 14.57 -3.59 0.14
N ARG A 48 15.32 -3.22 1.17
CA ARG A 48 15.70 -4.14 2.25
C ARG A 48 14.47 -4.67 2.97
N ALA A 49 13.54 -3.80 3.35
CA ALA A 49 12.29 -4.20 3.99
C ALA A 49 11.45 -5.13 3.09
N ALA A 50 11.38 -4.83 1.80
CA ALA A 50 10.67 -5.66 0.83
C ALA A 50 11.33 -7.04 0.62
N LEU A 51 12.66 -7.08 0.55
CA LEU A 51 13.42 -8.33 0.45
C LEU A 51 13.28 -9.18 1.73
N ASP A 52 13.37 -8.57 2.91
CA ASP A 52 13.22 -9.25 4.20
C ASP A 52 11.80 -9.83 4.37
N ALA A 53 10.77 -9.08 3.99
CA ALA A 53 9.40 -9.56 3.99
C ALA A 53 9.21 -10.74 3.02
N GLY A 54 9.81 -10.65 1.83
CA GLY A 54 9.72 -11.67 0.80
C GLY A 54 10.53 -12.94 1.09
N HIS A 55 11.67 -12.85 1.77
CA HIS A 55 12.51 -14.00 2.14
C HIS A 55 11.87 -14.89 3.22
N ARG A 56 10.91 -14.37 3.99
CA ARG A 56 10.08 -15.21 4.89
C ARG A 56 9.15 -16.15 4.11
N GLY A 57 8.97 -15.93 2.81
CA GLY A 57 8.32 -16.86 1.88
C GLY A 57 9.33 -17.81 1.23
N ARG A 58 9.01 -19.11 1.17
CA ARG A 58 9.89 -20.13 0.56
C ARG A 58 10.20 -19.82 -0.90
N GLY A 59 11.45 -19.43 -1.16
CA GLY A 59 12.30 -19.81 -2.30
C GLY A 59 11.73 -19.73 -3.73
N ARG A 60 12.43 -18.93 -4.55
CA ARG A 60 12.52 -18.85 -6.02
C ARG A 60 11.87 -17.65 -6.68
N THR A 61 10.97 -16.95 -6.01
CA THR A 61 10.33 -15.76 -6.56
C THR A 61 9.84 -14.88 -5.42
N LEU A 62 10.25 -13.62 -5.42
CA LEU A 62 9.94 -12.68 -4.35
C LEU A 62 8.84 -11.75 -4.82
N VAL A 63 7.73 -11.70 -4.08
CA VAL A 63 6.64 -10.77 -4.35
C VAL A 63 6.80 -9.56 -3.44
N ILE A 64 7.04 -8.40 -4.04
CA ILE A 64 7.10 -7.11 -3.34
C ILE A 64 5.82 -6.33 -3.60
N THR A 65 5.46 -5.51 -2.62
CA THR A 65 4.52 -4.40 -2.81
C THR A 65 5.36 -3.13 -2.87
N PRO A 66 5.69 -2.60 -4.07
CA PRO A 66 6.48 -1.39 -4.16
C PRO A 66 5.62 -0.19 -3.73
N VAL A 67 6.13 0.56 -2.77
CA VAL A 67 5.51 1.82 -2.31
C VAL A 67 5.99 3.02 -3.12
N SER A 68 7.00 2.85 -3.98
CA SER A 68 7.58 3.91 -4.79
C SER A 68 8.10 3.40 -6.13
N THR A 69 8.09 4.26 -7.15
CA THR A 69 8.77 3.98 -8.44
C THR A 69 10.29 3.98 -8.30
N ALA A 70 10.85 4.59 -7.25
CA ALA A 70 12.28 4.64 -7.00
C ALA A 70 12.85 3.24 -6.75
N ALA A 71 12.16 2.42 -5.95
CA ALA A 71 12.55 1.04 -5.71
C ALA A 71 12.58 0.21 -7.00
N LEU A 72 11.59 0.38 -7.88
CA LEU A 72 11.54 -0.31 -9.18
C LEU A 72 12.67 0.13 -10.11
N ARG A 73 12.98 1.43 -10.14
CA ARG A 73 14.11 1.97 -10.93
C ARG A 73 15.44 1.44 -10.44
N TYR A 74 15.63 1.38 -9.13
CA TYR A 74 16.85 0.83 -8.54
C TYR A 74 17.06 -0.65 -8.90
N ILE A 75 16.04 -1.49 -8.73
CA ILE A 75 16.12 -2.91 -9.11
C ILE A 75 16.40 -3.05 -10.62
N SER A 76 15.81 -2.17 -11.44
CA SER A 76 16.06 -2.14 -12.88
C SER A 76 17.51 -1.75 -13.21
N ALA A 77 18.08 -0.77 -12.52
CA ALA A 77 19.49 -0.41 -12.67
C ALA A 77 20.43 -1.57 -12.31
N PHE A 78 20.08 -2.34 -11.28
CA PHE A 78 20.83 -3.54 -10.90
C PHE A 78 20.75 -4.64 -11.97
N ALA A 79 19.55 -4.88 -12.51
CA ALA A 79 19.34 -5.82 -13.61
C ALA A 79 20.11 -5.40 -14.87
N GLU A 80 20.15 -4.11 -15.19
CA GLU A 80 20.94 -3.56 -16.30
C GLU A 80 22.44 -3.78 -16.07
N ALA A 81 22.94 -3.51 -14.87
CA ALA A 81 24.34 -3.77 -14.51
C ALA A 81 24.72 -5.24 -14.66
N THR A 82 23.82 -6.18 -14.30
CA THR A 82 23.99 -7.62 -14.53
C THR A 82 24.13 -7.93 -16.03
N LEU A 83 23.33 -7.29 -16.89
CA LEU A 83 23.36 -7.53 -18.34
C LEU A 83 24.59 -6.92 -19.02
N ILE A 84 25.03 -5.75 -18.58
CA ILE A 84 26.27 -5.11 -19.04
C ILE A 84 27.47 -5.98 -18.69
N ASN A 85 27.52 -6.48 -17.45
CA ASN A 85 28.63 -7.27 -16.92
C ASN A 85 28.40 -8.78 -17.01
N ARG A 86 27.64 -9.27 -18.01
CA ARG A 86 27.19 -10.67 -18.11
C ARG A 86 28.26 -11.75 -17.93
N ALA A 87 29.53 -11.44 -18.19
CA ALA A 87 30.65 -12.38 -17.99
C ALA A 87 30.97 -12.65 -16.52
N LEU A 88 30.56 -11.75 -15.61
CA LEU A 88 30.72 -11.86 -14.16
C LEU A 88 29.50 -12.51 -13.47
N HIS A 89 28.46 -12.83 -14.24
CA HIS A 89 27.16 -13.28 -13.72
C HIS A 89 26.77 -14.65 -14.23
N THR A 90 25.96 -15.35 -13.45
CA THR A 90 25.45 -16.65 -13.87
C THR A 90 24.42 -16.50 -14.99
N THR A 91 24.22 -17.57 -15.78
CA THR A 91 23.16 -17.60 -16.80
C THR A 91 21.76 -17.44 -16.19
N ALA A 92 21.59 -17.88 -14.93
CA ALA A 92 20.35 -17.73 -14.18
C ALA A 92 20.08 -16.26 -13.83
N GLU A 93 21.09 -15.54 -13.32
CA GLU A 93 21.01 -14.09 -13.05
C GLU A 93 20.72 -13.30 -14.32
N THR A 94 21.41 -13.61 -15.43
CA THR A 94 21.21 -12.91 -16.70
C THR A 94 19.77 -13.11 -17.23
N ARG A 95 19.21 -14.33 -17.10
CA ARG A 95 17.82 -14.62 -17.48
C ARG A 95 16.83 -13.93 -16.56
N ALA A 96 17.11 -13.91 -15.25
CA ALA A 96 16.31 -13.23 -14.25
C ALA A 96 16.27 -11.71 -14.50
N ALA A 97 17.41 -11.09 -14.80
CA ALA A 97 17.51 -9.67 -15.13
C ALA A 97 16.68 -9.30 -16.38
N ARG A 98 16.75 -10.10 -17.45
CA ARG A 98 15.88 -9.89 -18.63
C ARG A 98 14.40 -10.00 -18.28
N THR A 99 14.05 -11.08 -17.58
CA THR A 99 12.67 -11.33 -17.14
C THR A 99 12.14 -10.17 -16.28
N TRP A 100 12.99 -9.59 -15.44
CA TRP A 100 12.66 -8.42 -14.65
C TRP A 100 12.39 -7.20 -15.54
N LEU A 101 13.32 -6.83 -16.44
CA LEU A 101 13.15 -5.64 -17.29
C LEU A 101 11.89 -5.73 -18.17
N ASP A 102 11.57 -6.91 -18.70
CA ASP A 102 10.34 -7.17 -19.46
C ASP A 102 9.05 -6.96 -18.63
N ARG A 103 9.12 -7.11 -17.31
CA ARG A 103 8.00 -6.94 -16.37
C ARG A 103 7.96 -5.53 -15.81
N ALA A 104 9.09 -5.02 -15.35
CA ALA A 104 9.25 -3.75 -14.65
C ALA A 104 8.80 -2.56 -15.51
N GLY A 105 9.00 -2.63 -16.84
CA GLY A 105 8.50 -1.60 -17.75
C GLY A 105 6.98 -1.42 -17.65
N ARG A 106 6.22 -2.52 -17.57
CA ARG A 106 4.76 -2.48 -17.41
C ARG A 106 4.35 -2.03 -16.01
N THR A 107 5.01 -2.58 -15.00
CA THR A 107 4.76 -2.26 -13.59
C THR A 107 5.00 -0.80 -13.24
N THR A 108 6.08 -0.20 -13.75
CA THR A 108 6.44 1.20 -13.43
C THR A 108 5.40 2.16 -13.99
N THR A 109 4.86 1.89 -15.17
CA THR A 109 3.78 2.68 -15.77
C THR A 109 2.49 2.59 -14.96
N THR A 110 2.10 1.38 -14.51
CA THR A 110 0.90 1.19 -13.68
C THR A 110 1.03 1.91 -12.34
N LEU A 111 2.13 1.72 -11.61
CA LEU A 111 2.34 2.39 -10.32
C LEU A 111 2.36 3.92 -10.43
N ALA A 112 2.98 4.45 -11.50
CA ALA A 112 3.00 5.90 -11.72
C ALA A 112 1.59 6.45 -11.98
N ALA A 113 0.74 5.71 -12.70
CA ALA A 113 -0.65 6.09 -12.91
C ALA A 113 -1.45 6.06 -11.60
N ASP A 114 -1.27 5.01 -10.79
CA ASP A 114 -1.95 4.87 -9.50
C ASP A 114 -1.54 5.98 -8.52
N LEU A 115 -0.25 6.31 -8.44
CA LEU A 115 0.26 7.41 -7.62
C LEU A 115 -0.28 8.77 -8.09
N ALA A 116 -0.30 9.00 -9.41
CA ALA A 116 -0.87 10.24 -9.96
C ALA A 116 -2.38 10.37 -9.67
N ALA A 117 -3.13 9.26 -9.73
CA ALA A 117 -4.55 9.25 -9.37
C ALA A 117 -4.77 9.54 -7.88
N ALA A 118 -3.96 8.94 -7.00
CA ALA A 118 -4.03 9.20 -5.55
C ALA A 118 -3.66 10.65 -5.19
N GLU A 119 -2.65 11.23 -5.86
CA GLU A 119 -2.30 12.65 -5.69
C GLU A 119 -3.41 13.58 -6.18
N GLU A 120 -4.09 13.23 -7.28
CA GLU A 120 -5.24 13.97 -7.80
C GLU A 120 -6.41 13.95 -6.79
N GLU A 121 -6.74 12.77 -6.25
CA GLU A 121 -7.76 12.61 -5.21
C GLU A 121 -7.42 13.43 -3.95
N ALA A 122 -6.16 13.39 -3.50
CA ALA A 122 -5.69 14.18 -2.37
C ALA A 122 -5.81 15.70 -2.61
N ARG A 123 -5.70 16.18 -3.85
CA ARG A 123 -5.92 17.61 -4.19
C ARG A 123 -7.39 18.01 -4.10
N TYR A 124 -8.31 17.10 -4.40
CA TYR A 124 -9.75 17.36 -4.29
C TYR A 124 -10.30 17.14 -2.88
N ALA A 125 -9.55 16.44 -2.02
CA ALA A 125 -9.84 16.37 -0.60
C ALA A 125 -9.51 17.72 0.07
N THR A 126 -10.47 18.65 0.06
CA THR A 126 -10.42 19.80 0.97
C THR A 126 -10.47 19.30 2.41
N PRO A 127 -9.43 19.49 3.23
CA PRO A 127 -9.50 19.15 4.63
C PRO A 127 -10.58 20.02 5.25
N VAL A 128 -11.62 19.40 5.82
CA VAL A 128 -12.57 20.11 6.70
C VAL A 128 -11.74 20.64 7.86
N THR A 129 -11.64 21.96 7.95
CA THR A 129 -10.88 22.59 9.03
C THR A 129 -11.61 22.38 10.37
N GLU A 130 -10.87 22.36 11.47
CA GLU A 130 -11.47 22.28 12.83
C GLU A 130 -12.46 23.43 13.06
N ALA A 131 -12.22 24.59 12.43
CA ALA A 131 -13.14 25.72 12.41
C ALA A 131 -14.47 25.38 11.70
N GLU A 132 -14.42 24.79 10.49
CA GLU A 132 -15.63 24.37 9.75
C GLU A 132 -16.36 23.20 10.44
N ALA A 133 -15.63 22.30 11.10
CA ALA A 133 -16.20 21.25 11.95
C ALA A 133 -16.94 21.83 13.18
N THR A 134 -16.55 23.02 13.64
CA THR A 134 -17.16 23.71 14.78
C THR A 134 -18.28 24.68 14.36
N GLU A 135 -18.21 25.23 13.15
CA GLU A 135 -19.11 26.27 12.63
C GLU A 135 -20.38 25.68 11.97
N GLY A 136 -20.32 24.45 11.47
CA GLY A 136 -21.46 23.74 10.87
C GLY A 136 -22.10 22.67 11.76
N THR A 137 -23.11 23.05 12.55
CA THR A 137 -24.27 22.20 12.96
C THR A 137 -24.00 20.80 13.53
N TRP A 138 -22.85 20.52 14.13
CA TRP A 138 -22.70 19.36 15.05
C TRP A 138 -23.23 19.67 16.45
N ARG A 139 -24.11 20.68 16.57
CA ARG A 139 -24.97 20.86 17.74
C ARG A 139 -26.07 19.80 17.72
N GLY A 140 -25.66 18.57 17.97
CA GLY A 140 -26.41 17.55 18.70
C GLY A 140 -27.92 17.58 18.67
N GLU A 141 -28.58 17.75 17.51
CA GLU A 141 -29.88 17.11 17.34
C GLU A 141 -29.58 15.66 16.99
N TRP A 142 -29.21 14.93 18.05
CA TRP A 142 -29.09 13.49 18.02
C TRP A 142 -30.39 12.97 17.41
N ILE A 143 -30.30 12.25 16.29
CA ILE A 143 -31.43 11.59 15.62
C ILE A 143 -31.93 10.51 16.61
N GLY A 144 -32.72 10.93 17.59
CA GLY A 144 -33.05 10.15 18.78
C GLY A 144 -33.52 11.00 19.97
N GLU A 145 -33.11 12.27 20.09
CA GLU A 145 -33.57 13.14 21.18
C GLU A 145 -34.85 13.90 20.80
N HIS A 146 -35.89 13.17 20.41
CA HIS A 146 -37.22 13.70 20.70
C HIS A 146 -37.38 13.69 22.20
N ALA A 147 -37.38 14.89 22.81
CA ALA A 147 -37.80 15.10 24.18
C ALA A 147 -39.13 14.36 24.39
N THR A 148 -39.02 13.17 24.98
CA THR A 148 -40.13 12.25 25.15
C THR A 148 -40.91 12.71 26.37
N ALA A 149 -41.52 13.87 26.27
CA ALA A 149 -42.68 14.18 27.08
C ALA A 149 -43.81 13.24 26.61
N ALA A 150 -43.90 12.08 27.28
CA ALA A 150 -44.98 11.10 27.19
C ALA A 150 -45.02 10.14 25.96
N ALA A 151 -43.95 9.39 25.69
CA ALA A 151 -44.06 8.15 24.91
C ALA A 151 -43.84 6.91 25.82
N PRO A 152 -44.66 5.85 25.68
CA PRO A 152 -44.47 4.61 26.42
C PRO A 152 -43.13 3.96 26.04
N ALA A 153 -42.38 3.49 27.04
CA ALA A 153 -41.09 2.84 26.84
C ALA A 153 -41.25 1.64 25.88
N LEU A 154 -40.56 1.68 24.73
CA LEU A 154 -40.56 0.63 23.72
C LEU A 154 -39.86 -0.67 24.19
N PHE A 155 -39.06 -0.60 25.26
CA PHE A 155 -38.41 -1.75 25.86
C PHE A 155 -38.46 -1.64 27.38
N PRO A 156 -39.13 -2.57 28.10
CA PRO A 156 -39.02 -2.63 29.54
C PRO A 156 -37.58 -3.02 29.91
N LEU A 157 -36.84 -2.09 30.51
CA LEU A 157 -35.57 -2.39 31.17
C LEU A 157 -35.87 -3.09 32.48
N ASP A 158 -35.78 -4.42 32.48
CA ASP A 158 -35.87 -5.23 33.68
C ASP A 158 -34.63 -4.95 34.55
N ARG A 159 -34.81 -4.42 35.75
CA ARG A 159 -33.72 -3.95 36.63
C ARG A 159 -33.05 -5.07 37.44
N GLU A 160 -32.89 -6.26 36.86
CA GLU A 160 -32.29 -7.42 37.53
C GLU A 160 -30.90 -7.84 36.98
N GLN A 161 -30.08 -6.91 36.46
CA GLN A 161 -28.70 -7.22 36.04
C GLN A 161 -27.63 -6.61 36.96
N GLY A 162 -27.82 -6.74 38.27
CA GLY A 162 -26.87 -6.23 39.28
C GLY A 162 -26.46 -7.28 40.29
N ALA A 163 -25.86 -8.41 39.88
CA ALA A 163 -25.27 -9.37 40.84
C ALA A 163 -24.23 -10.35 40.25
N LEU A 164 -23.38 -9.95 39.29
CA LEU A 164 -22.33 -10.85 38.75
C LEU A 164 -20.91 -10.61 39.25
N PHE A 165 -20.70 -9.69 40.20
CA PHE A 165 -19.36 -9.38 40.73
C PHE A 165 -19.33 -9.11 42.25
N ALA A 166 -20.18 -9.80 43.01
CA ALA A 166 -20.05 -9.86 44.48
C ALA A 166 -19.36 -11.15 44.91
#